data_AF-A0A5J4KPM4-F1
#
_entry.id   AF-A0A5J4KPM4-F1
#
_cell.length_a   1.000
_cell.length_b   1.000
_cell.length_c   1.000
_cell.angle_alpha   90.00
_cell.angle_beta   90.00
_cell.angle_gamma   90.00
#
_symmetry.space_group_name_H-M   'P 1'
#
loop_
_entity.id
_entity.type
_entity.pdbx_description
1 polymer ?
#
loop_
_entity_poly.entity_id
_entity_poly.type
_entity_poly.pdbx_seq_one_letter_code
_entity_poly.pdbx_strand_id
1 'polypeptide(L)'
;MMNTKPQYVIRFFFDAGSATCFWPVNDDARKRFGSYIQPEDLPLSKATIKCADDIVDWQTASLNWNYPPDPGPWRQDECDHFNQAVKELLEEIYKELADHFEIINEFKEINEDPDLSLGIFMCKSDSENRFLQFALEGMLAIMRKVLNHLLGNGASTALLLSSSPQNTLCINP
;
A
#
# COMPACT_ATOMS: atom_id res chain seq x y z
N MET A 1 -21.01 -22.96 35.79
CA MET A 1 -20.74 -22.69 34.36
C MET A 1 -21.09 -21.23 34.12
N MET A 2 -20.11 -20.32 34.20
CA MET A 2 -20.37 -18.90 33.91
C MET A 2 -20.43 -18.74 32.40
N ASN A 3 -21.65 -18.61 31.90
CA ASN A 3 -21.93 -18.26 30.52
C ASN A 3 -21.78 -16.74 30.42
N THR A 4 -20.56 -16.24 30.41
CA THR A 4 -20.30 -14.80 30.28
C THR A 4 -19.90 -14.52 28.85
N LYS A 5 -20.84 -13.92 28.11
CA LYS A 5 -20.48 -13.22 26.87
C LYS A 5 -19.31 -12.26 27.17
N PRO A 6 -18.39 -12.09 26.21
CA PRO A 6 -17.33 -11.09 26.34
C PRO A 6 -17.94 -9.72 26.64
N GLN A 7 -17.38 -9.04 27.64
CA GLN A 7 -17.88 -7.75 28.10
C GLN A 7 -17.49 -6.63 27.15
N TYR A 8 -16.27 -6.70 26.59
CA TYR A 8 -15.74 -5.70 25.68
C TYR A 8 -15.56 -6.30 24.30
N VAL A 9 -15.99 -5.58 23.27
CA VAL A 9 -15.73 -5.94 21.88
C VAL A 9 -14.75 -4.92 21.32
N ILE A 10 -13.63 -5.39 20.80
CA ILE A 10 -12.58 -4.56 20.22
C ILE A 10 -12.22 -5.05 18.82
N ARG A 11 -11.79 -4.14 17.94
CA ARG A 11 -11.19 -4.45 16.64
C ARG A 11 -9.69 -4.31 16.72
N PHE A 12 -9.00 -5.18 16.00
CA PHE A 12 -7.57 -5.11 15.77
C PHE A 12 -7.30 -4.78 14.30
N PHE A 13 -6.74 -3.61 14.03
CA PHE A 13 -6.23 -3.20 12.72
C PHE A 13 -5.36 -1.94 12.86
N PHE A 14 -4.53 -1.67 11.85
CA PHE A 14 -3.70 -0.47 11.80
C PHE A 14 -4.40 0.66 11.04
N ASP A 15 -4.34 1.86 11.60
CA ASP A 15 -4.73 3.09 10.91
C ASP A 15 -3.50 3.97 10.71
N ALA A 16 -3.37 4.55 9.52
CA ALA A 16 -2.18 5.30 9.14
C ALA A 16 -2.04 6.55 10.02
N GLY A 17 -0.91 6.63 10.74
CA GLY A 17 -0.64 7.73 11.69
C GLY A 17 -1.32 7.57 13.05
N SER A 18 -1.95 6.42 13.33
CA SER A 18 -2.36 6.05 14.68
C SER A 18 -1.19 5.47 15.47
N ALA A 19 -1.13 5.76 16.77
CA ALA A 19 -0.17 5.18 17.70
C ALA A 19 -0.66 3.85 18.33
N THR A 20 -1.80 3.32 17.88
CA THR A 20 -2.35 2.05 18.38
C THR A 20 -3.02 1.23 17.27
N CYS A 21 -3.16 -0.06 17.51
CA CYS A 21 -3.88 -1.04 16.69
C CYS A 21 -5.21 -1.51 17.31
N PHE A 22 -5.66 -0.94 18.44
CA PHE A 22 -6.85 -1.39 19.18
C PHE A 22 -8.00 -0.36 19.19
N TRP A 23 -9.21 -0.83 18.84
CA TRP A 23 -10.36 0.04 18.64
C TRP A 23 -11.63 -0.48 19.34
N PRO A 24 -12.32 0.32 20.16
CA PRO A 24 -13.52 -0.13 20.86
C PRO A 24 -14.73 -0.23 19.92
N VAL A 25 -15.56 -1.27 20.08
CA VAL A 25 -16.71 -1.57 19.20
C VAL A 25 -18.06 -1.46 19.91
N ASN A 26 -18.19 -2.03 21.11
CA ASN A 26 -19.44 -1.94 21.87
C ASN A 26 -19.43 -0.72 22.81
N ASP A 27 -20.60 -0.37 23.34
CA ASP A 27 -20.76 0.79 24.22
C ASP A 27 -19.96 0.65 25.52
N ASP A 28 -19.84 -0.57 26.05
CA ASP A 28 -19.05 -0.84 27.25
C ASP A 28 -17.56 -0.57 27.01
N ALA A 29 -17.01 -0.99 25.86
CA ALA A 29 -15.63 -0.69 25.50
C ALA A 29 -15.42 0.82 25.27
N ARG A 30 -16.32 1.49 24.54
CA ARG A 30 -16.23 2.95 24.34
C ARG A 30 -16.33 3.73 25.65
N LYS A 31 -17.20 3.30 26.57
CA LYS A 31 -17.34 3.93 27.88
C LYS A 31 -16.09 3.77 28.74
N ARG A 32 -15.40 2.63 28.61
CA ARG A 32 -14.19 2.33 29.38
C ARG A 32 -12.94 2.99 28.80
N PHE A 33 -12.76 2.92 27.48
CA PHE A 33 -11.50 3.27 26.81
C PHE A 33 -11.60 4.52 25.93
N GLY A 34 -12.79 4.99 25.58
CA GLY A 34 -12.99 6.15 24.69
C GLY A 34 -13.07 5.76 23.22
N SER A 35 -12.34 6.48 22.36
CA SER A 35 -12.40 6.31 20.89
C SER A 35 -11.33 5.38 20.31
N TYR A 36 -10.23 5.19 21.04
CA TYR A 36 -9.10 4.31 20.73
C TYR A 36 -8.59 3.73 22.05
N ILE A 37 -7.84 2.63 22.01
CA ILE A 37 -7.34 1.96 23.21
C ILE A 37 -5.82 1.92 23.13
N GLN A 38 -5.13 2.46 24.12
CA GLN A 38 -3.68 2.26 24.18
C GLN A 38 -3.37 0.86 24.71
N PRO A 39 -2.29 0.19 24.25
CA PRO A 39 -1.96 -1.14 24.73
C PRO A 39 -1.86 -1.24 26.27
N GLU A 40 -1.36 -0.20 26.94
CA GLU A 40 -1.25 -0.11 28.40
C GLU A 40 -2.60 -0.04 29.15
N ASP A 41 -3.69 0.29 28.46
CA ASP A 41 -5.03 0.30 29.06
C ASP A 41 -5.66 -1.09 29.08
N LEU A 42 -5.13 -2.03 28.30
CA LEU A 42 -5.56 -3.42 28.26
C LEU A 42 -4.84 -4.24 29.35
N PRO A 43 -5.46 -5.31 29.86
CA PRO A 43 -4.83 -6.21 30.83
C PRO A 43 -3.81 -7.15 30.17
N LEU A 44 -2.88 -6.58 29.40
CA LEU A 44 -1.83 -7.29 28.68
C LEU A 44 -0.53 -7.34 29.51
N SER A 45 0.32 -8.31 29.21
CA SER A 45 1.66 -8.38 29.77
C SER A 45 2.53 -7.25 29.22
N LYS A 46 3.56 -6.85 29.97
CA LYS A 46 4.51 -5.81 29.52
C LYS A 46 5.22 -6.19 28.21
N ALA A 47 5.42 -7.48 27.96
CA ALA A 47 6.03 -7.97 26.74
C ALA A 47 5.09 -7.77 25.54
N THR A 48 3.81 -8.12 25.69
CA THR A 48 2.78 -7.96 24.67
C THR A 48 2.49 -6.50 24.37
N ILE A 49 2.45 -5.64 25.40
CA ILE A 49 2.35 -4.17 25.25
C ILE A 49 3.50 -3.65 24.41
N LYS A 50 4.75 -3.95 24.80
CA LYS A 50 5.92 -3.49 24.06
C LYS A 50 5.91 -3.99 22.61
N CYS A 51 5.52 -5.24 22.40
CA CYS A 51 5.44 -5.81 21.05
C CYS A 51 4.38 -5.10 20.20
N ALA A 52 3.22 -4.75 20.77
CA ALA A 52 2.20 -3.98 20.08
C ALA A 52 2.72 -2.58 19.68
N ASP A 53 3.40 -1.88 20.59
CA ASP A 53 4.01 -0.58 20.31
C ASP A 53 5.06 -0.69 19.20
N ASP A 54 5.98 -1.65 19.32
CA ASP A 54 7.05 -1.88 18.33
C ASP A 54 6.46 -2.20 16.94
N ILE A 55 5.37 -2.97 16.87
CA ILE A 55 4.70 -3.31 15.62
C ILE A 55 3.98 -2.10 15.00
N VAL A 56 3.38 -1.21 15.80
CA VAL A 56 2.77 0.03 15.28
C VAL A 56 3.85 0.96 14.70
N ASP A 57 4.98 1.11 15.41
CA ASP A 57 6.12 1.87 14.92
C ASP A 57 6.69 1.26 13.63
N TRP A 58 6.76 -0.07 13.57
CA TRP A 58 7.19 -0.77 12.36
C TRP A 58 6.21 -0.52 11.21
N GLN A 59 4.90 -0.65 11.42
CA GLN A 59 3.88 -0.36 10.39
C GLN A 59 3.97 1.08 9.89
N THR A 60 4.25 2.04 10.76
CA THR A 60 4.44 3.45 10.40
C THR A 60 5.58 3.61 9.38
N ALA A 61 6.63 2.80 9.46
CA ALA A 61 7.74 2.80 8.52
C ALA A 61 7.40 2.19 7.14
N SER A 62 6.28 1.46 7.02
CA SER A 62 5.78 0.94 5.73
C SER A 62 5.20 2.03 4.82
N LEU A 63 4.89 3.21 5.36
CA LEU A 63 4.22 4.28 4.64
C LEU A 63 5.21 5.21 3.92
N ASN A 64 4.83 5.67 2.73
CA ASN A 64 5.55 6.76 2.06
C ASN A 64 5.11 8.12 2.63
N TRP A 65 5.83 8.61 3.64
CA TRP A 65 5.52 9.89 4.28
C TRP A 65 5.74 11.11 3.39
N ASN A 66 6.58 10.99 2.35
CA ASN A 66 6.83 12.10 1.42
C ASN A 66 5.63 12.32 0.49
N TYR A 67 5.05 11.22 0.01
CA TYR A 67 3.87 11.24 -0.84
C TYR A 67 3.09 9.93 -0.67
N PRO A 68 2.09 9.88 0.24
CA PRO A 68 1.35 8.66 0.56
C PRO A 68 0.70 7.92 -0.61
N PRO A 69 0.32 8.57 -1.74
CA PRO A 69 -0.18 7.87 -2.91
C PRO A 69 0.89 7.04 -3.65
N ASP A 70 2.17 7.31 -3.45
CA ASP A 70 3.24 6.49 -4.01
C ASP A 70 3.53 5.28 -3.12
N PRO A 71 4.09 4.20 -3.69
CA PRO A 71 4.42 3.00 -2.94
C PRO A 71 5.30 3.28 -1.71
N GLY A 72 5.04 2.52 -0.65
CA GLY A 72 5.89 2.46 0.54
C GLY A 72 7.29 1.91 0.25
N PRO A 73 8.24 2.04 1.18
CA PRO A 73 9.62 1.57 0.96
C PRO A 73 9.77 0.06 1.08
N TRP A 74 8.78 -0.65 1.64
CA TRP A 74 8.88 -2.08 1.93
C TRP A 74 8.84 -2.95 0.68
N ARG A 75 9.75 -3.92 0.67
CA ARG A 75 9.77 -5.03 -0.27
C ARG A 75 9.04 -6.22 0.32
N GLN A 76 8.75 -7.22 -0.52
CA GLN A 76 7.90 -8.34 -0.12
C GLN A 76 8.45 -9.11 1.10
N ASP A 77 9.76 -9.23 1.24
CA ASP A 77 10.40 -9.88 2.38
C ASP A 77 10.09 -9.18 3.71
N GLU A 78 10.17 -7.84 3.73
CA GLU A 78 9.81 -7.06 4.91
C GLU A 78 8.32 -7.13 5.22
N CYS A 79 7.48 -7.12 4.17
CA CYS A 79 6.03 -7.31 4.33
C CYS A 79 5.71 -8.67 4.97
N ASP A 80 6.36 -9.74 4.51
CA ASP A 80 6.18 -11.09 5.03
C ASP A 80 6.61 -11.21 6.50
N HIS A 81 7.77 -10.62 6.85
CA HIS A 81 8.25 -10.57 8.24
C HIS A 81 7.28 -9.83 9.15
N PHE A 82 6.79 -8.66 8.72
CA PHE A 82 5.81 -7.90 9.47
C PHE A 82 4.50 -8.67 9.67
N ASN A 83 3.95 -9.24 8.59
CA ASN A 83 2.70 -10.01 8.64
C ASN A 83 2.82 -11.19 9.60
N GLN A 84 3.96 -11.88 9.61
CA GLN A 84 4.22 -12.97 10.54
C GLN A 84 4.28 -12.48 11.99
N ALA A 85 4.99 -11.38 12.26
CA ALA A 85 5.04 -10.78 13.58
C ALA A 85 3.66 -10.34 14.11
N VAL A 86 2.81 -9.79 13.24
CA VAL A 86 1.43 -9.42 13.61
C VAL A 86 0.59 -10.64 13.99
N LYS A 87 0.75 -11.76 13.27
CA LYS A 87 0.06 -13.02 13.60
C LYS A 87 0.48 -13.54 14.96
N GLU A 88 1.78 -13.54 15.25
CA GLU A 88 2.32 -13.97 16.54
C GLU A 88 1.83 -13.08 17.68
N LEU A 89 1.82 -11.76 17.48
CA LEU A 89 1.26 -10.81 18.45
C LEU A 89 -0.23 -11.08 18.69
N LEU A 90 -1.02 -11.28 17.63
CA LEU A 90 -2.45 -11.59 17.75
C LEU A 90 -2.70 -12.86 18.56
N GLU A 91 -1.91 -13.92 18.35
CA GLU A 91 -2.00 -15.15 19.14
C GLU A 91 -1.77 -14.91 20.63
N GLU A 92 -0.80 -14.07 21.01
CA GLU A 92 -0.56 -13.70 22.41
C GLU A 92 -1.69 -12.85 22.99
N ILE A 93 -2.20 -11.87 22.23
CA ILE A 93 -3.35 -11.06 22.65
C ILE A 93 -4.58 -11.94 22.90
N TYR A 94 -4.87 -12.90 22.02
CA TYR A 94 -5.97 -13.84 22.23
C TYR A 94 -5.81 -14.64 23.52
N LYS A 95 -4.60 -15.12 23.84
CA LYS A 95 -4.33 -15.86 25.08
C LYS A 95 -4.53 -14.99 26.32
N GLU A 96 -4.10 -13.73 26.26
CA GLU A 96 -4.14 -12.83 27.41
C GLU A 96 -5.52 -12.20 27.67
N LEU A 97 -6.34 -12.00 26.64
CA LEU A 97 -7.62 -11.27 26.75
C LEU A 97 -8.90 -12.13 26.70
N ALA A 98 -8.81 -13.43 26.36
CA ALA A 98 -9.95 -14.29 25.99
C ALA A 98 -11.16 -14.29 26.95
N ASP A 99 -10.96 -14.06 28.25
CA ASP A 99 -12.02 -14.20 29.26
C ASP A 99 -13.03 -13.03 29.26
N HIS A 100 -12.61 -11.84 28.83
CA HIS A 100 -13.41 -10.61 28.93
C HIS A 100 -13.58 -9.86 27.62
N PHE A 101 -12.81 -10.22 26.60
CA PHE A 101 -12.77 -9.51 25.33
C PHE A 101 -13.17 -10.40 24.16
N GLU A 102 -13.95 -9.84 23.25
CA GLU A 102 -14.10 -10.31 21.88
C GLU A 102 -13.18 -9.47 21.00
N ILE A 103 -12.28 -10.13 20.28
CA ILE A 103 -11.36 -9.47 19.36
C ILE A 103 -11.79 -9.78 17.93
N ILE A 104 -12.26 -8.75 17.24
CA ILE A 104 -12.55 -8.78 15.81
C ILE A 104 -11.25 -8.45 15.08
N ASN A 105 -10.64 -9.47 14.47
CA ASN A 105 -9.46 -9.29 13.65
C ASN A 105 -9.83 -8.67 12.29
N GLU A 106 -9.46 -7.41 12.08
CA GLU A 106 -9.61 -6.69 10.80
C GLU A 106 -8.25 -6.38 10.16
N PHE A 107 -7.17 -6.99 10.67
CA PHE A 107 -5.85 -6.84 10.08
C PHE A 107 -5.85 -7.34 8.64
N LYS A 108 -5.30 -6.52 7.75
CA LYS A 108 -5.04 -6.86 6.36
C LYS A 108 -3.54 -6.95 6.19
N GLU A 109 -3.09 -8.10 5.71
CA GLU A 109 -1.69 -8.31 5.39
C GLU A 109 -1.19 -7.26 4.39
N ILE A 110 -0.02 -6.72 4.69
CA ILE A 110 0.67 -5.79 3.81
C ILE A 110 1.40 -6.62 2.75
N ASN A 111 1.36 -6.17 1.51
CA ASN A 111 2.11 -6.79 0.42
C ASN A 111 2.92 -5.70 -0.28
N GLU A 112 4.02 -6.09 -0.92
CA GLU A 112 4.77 -5.14 -1.75
C GLU A 112 3.83 -4.54 -2.80
N ASP A 113 3.91 -3.22 -2.97
CA ASP A 113 3.17 -2.57 -4.03
C ASP A 113 3.65 -3.14 -5.39
N PRO A 114 2.77 -3.65 -6.26
CA PRO A 114 3.18 -4.23 -7.53
C PRO A 114 4.02 -3.27 -8.38
N ASP A 115 3.81 -1.95 -8.24
CA ASP A 115 4.54 -0.93 -9.01
C ASP A 115 6.02 -0.82 -8.59
N LEU A 116 6.38 -1.25 -7.38
CA LEU A 116 7.76 -1.34 -6.89
C LEU A 116 8.58 -2.42 -7.62
N SER A 117 7.94 -3.54 -7.94
CA SER A 117 8.56 -4.70 -8.58
C SER A 117 8.76 -4.50 -10.09
N LEU A 118 7.88 -3.72 -10.72
CA LEU A 118 7.89 -3.46 -12.16
C LEU A 118 8.87 -2.35 -12.57
N GLY A 119 9.53 -1.68 -11.62
CA GLY A 119 10.38 -0.52 -11.89
C GLY A 119 9.60 0.66 -12.49
N ILE A 120 8.27 0.67 -12.36
CA ILE A 120 7.38 1.75 -12.83
C ILE A 120 7.38 2.89 -11.81
N PHE A 121 8.59 3.30 -11.39
CA PHE A 121 8.80 4.59 -10.73
C PHE A 121 9.14 5.69 -11.75
N MET A 122 9.37 5.32 -13.02
CA MET A 122 9.43 6.28 -14.10
C MET A 122 8.02 6.50 -14.65
N CYS A 123 7.41 7.64 -14.33
CA CYS A 123 6.12 8.15 -14.84
C CYS A 123 4.83 7.68 -14.15
N LYS A 124 4.61 8.09 -12.89
CA LYS A 124 3.24 8.45 -12.44
C LYS A 124 2.95 9.97 -12.50
N SER A 125 3.78 10.75 -13.21
CA SER A 125 3.40 12.08 -13.74
C SER A 125 2.63 11.99 -15.07
N ASP A 126 1.89 10.91 -15.28
CA ASP A 126 1.18 10.55 -16.51
C ASP A 126 -0.16 11.28 -16.71
N SER A 127 -0.34 12.43 -16.05
CA SER A 127 -1.29 13.45 -16.51
C SER A 127 -0.67 14.34 -17.58
N GLU A 128 0.64 14.60 -17.55
CA GLU A 128 1.34 15.42 -18.56
C GLU A 128 1.76 14.61 -19.79
N ASN A 129 2.19 13.35 -19.61
CA ASN A 129 2.59 12.49 -20.73
C ASN A 129 1.41 12.08 -21.62
N ARG A 130 0.20 11.92 -21.07
CA ARG A 130 -0.98 11.62 -21.88
C ARG A 130 -1.32 12.80 -22.80
N PHE A 131 -1.18 14.03 -22.30
CA PHE A 131 -1.37 15.24 -23.11
C PHE A 131 -0.33 15.35 -24.23
N LEU A 132 0.94 15.07 -23.94
CA LEU A 132 2.00 15.08 -24.96
C LEU A 132 1.82 13.95 -25.99
N GLN A 133 1.40 12.77 -25.56
CA GLN A 133 1.10 11.65 -26.47
C GLN A 133 -0.10 11.97 -27.38
N PHE A 134 -1.19 12.53 -26.83
CA PHE A 134 -2.34 12.98 -27.62
C PHE A 134 -1.97 14.12 -28.58
N ALA A 135 -1.13 15.06 -28.16
CA ALA A 135 -0.63 16.15 -29.01
C ALA A 135 0.25 15.61 -30.15
N LEU A 136 1.15 14.67 -29.87
CA LEU A 136 2.03 14.05 -30.87
C LEU A 136 1.24 13.23 -31.89
N GLU A 137 0.30 12.40 -31.44
CA GLU A 137 -0.59 11.65 -32.33
C GLU A 137 -1.48 12.57 -33.19
N GLY A 138 -1.97 13.67 -32.60
CA GLY A 138 -2.70 14.71 -33.31
C GLY A 138 -1.85 15.37 -34.40
N MET A 139 -0.61 15.77 -34.07
CA MET A 139 0.32 16.37 -35.04
C MET A 139 0.70 15.37 -36.15
N LEU A 140 0.98 14.11 -35.81
CA LEU A 140 1.27 13.07 -36.80
C LEU A 140 0.08 12.79 -37.71
N ALA A 141 -1.15 12.81 -37.20
CA ALA A 141 -2.36 12.68 -38.01
C ALA A 141 -2.54 13.85 -38.98
N ILE A 142 -2.27 15.08 -38.53
CA ILE A 142 -2.29 16.27 -39.38
C ILE A 142 -1.20 16.17 -40.46
N MET A 143 0.03 15.81 -40.08
CA MET A 143 1.14 15.64 -41.02
C MET A 143 0.84 14.56 -42.06
N ARG A 144 0.27 13.41 -41.67
CA ARG A 144 -0.17 12.36 -42.61
C ARG A 144 -1.22 12.88 -43.58
N LYS A 145 -2.18 13.67 -43.10
CA LYS A 145 -3.25 14.24 -43.94
C LYS A 145 -2.72 15.28 -44.91
N VAL A 146 -1.80 16.14 -44.47
CA VAL A 146 -1.11 17.12 -45.32
C VAL A 146 -0.24 16.41 -46.35
N LEU A 147 0.52 15.40 -45.95
CA LEU A 147 1.37 14.61 -46.85
C LEU A 147 0.54 13.90 -47.92
N ASN A 148 -0.58 13.26 -47.56
CA ASN A 148 -1.49 12.62 -48.52
C ASN A 148 -2.14 13.64 -49.47
N HIS A 149 -2.41 14.86 -49.00
CA HIS A 149 -2.93 15.92 -49.84
C HIS A 149 -1.89 16.47 -50.82
N LEU A 150 -0.63 16.59 -50.37
CA LEU A 150 0.50 17.07 -51.18
C LEU A 150 0.99 16.02 -52.20
N LEU A 151 0.92 14.74 -51.86
CA LEU A 151 1.35 13.64 -52.73
C LEU A 151 0.25 13.14 -53.68
N GLY A 152 -0.97 13.66 -53.57
CA GLY A 152 -2.14 13.19 -54.30
C GLY A 152 -2.61 11.80 -53.82
N ASN A 153 -3.93 11.55 -53.87
CA ASN A 153 -4.56 10.31 -53.38
C ASN A 153 -4.23 9.07 -54.26
N GLY A 154 -2.95 8.76 -54.47
CA GLY A 154 -2.49 7.65 -55.31
C GLY A 154 -1.01 7.27 -55.17
N ALA A 155 -0.20 7.97 -54.36
CA ALA A 155 1.19 7.58 -54.15
C ALA A 155 1.32 6.66 -52.92
N SER A 156 1.66 5.39 -53.17
CA SER A 156 1.97 4.39 -52.14
C SER A 156 3.14 4.87 -51.26
N THR A 157 2.88 5.10 -49.97
CA THR A 157 3.90 5.43 -48.95
C THR A 157 4.71 4.19 -48.60
N ALA A 158 5.54 3.74 -49.53
CA ALA A 158 6.61 2.79 -49.27
C ALA A 158 7.93 3.53 -49.44
N LEU A 159 8.29 4.40 -48.49
CA LEU A 159 9.69 4.74 -48.23
C LEU A 159 9.81 5.42 -46.86
N LEU A 160 10.84 5.02 -46.11
CA LEU A 160 11.36 5.62 -44.87
C LEU A 160 10.71 5.15 -43.54
N LEU A 161 10.87 3.85 -43.25
CA LEU A 161 11.17 3.41 -41.89
C LEU A 161 12.49 2.64 -41.89
N SER A 162 13.60 3.37 -42.04
CA SER A 162 14.90 2.90 -41.56
C SER A 162 15.32 3.78 -40.38
N SER A 163 14.89 3.39 -39.20
CA SER A 163 15.47 3.87 -37.95
C SER A 163 15.41 2.72 -36.95
N SER A 164 16.40 1.84 -37.05
CA SER A 164 16.76 0.94 -35.96
C SER A 164 17.63 1.75 -35.00
N PRO A 165 17.22 2.02 -33.75
CA PRO A 165 18.17 2.35 -32.72
C PRO A 165 18.83 1.04 -32.29
N GLN A 166 20.07 0.83 -32.73
CA GLN A 166 20.96 -0.11 -32.07
C GLN A 166 21.12 0.39 -30.62
N ASN A 167 20.45 -0.26 -29.66
CA ASN A 167 20.84 -0.12 -28.28
C ASN A 167 22.17 -0.85 -28.11
N THR A 168 23.23 -0.04 -28.12
CA THR A 168 24.60 -0.40 -27.84
C THR A 168 24.71 -1.05 -26.46
N LEU A 169 25.31 -2.24 -26.48
CA LEU A 169 26.17 -2.85 -25.47
C LEU A 169 26.26 -2.19 -24.09
N CYS A 170 26.07 -3.04 -23.07
CA CYS A 170 26.74 -3.00 -21.77
C CYS A 170 28.18 -2.48 -21.88
N ILE A 171 28.63 -1.57 -20.98
CA ILE A 171 29.99 -1.49 -20.37
C ILE A 171 30.00 -0.41 -19.25
N ASN A 172 30.15 -0.86 -17.98
CA ASN A 172 31.02 -0.39 -16.87
C ASN A 172 30.87 0.99 -16.18
N PRO A 173 31.45 1.19 -14.97
CA PRO A 173 32.45 0.36 -14.24
C PRO A 173 32.04 -0.30 -12.92
#